data_AF-A0AAV5BB56-F1
#
_entry.id   AF-A0AAV5BB56-F1
#
_cell.length_a   1.000
_cell.length_b   1.000
_cell.length_c   1.000
_cell.angle_alpha   90.00
_cell.angle_beta   90.00
_cell.angle_gamma   90.00
#
_symmetry.space_group_name_H-M   'P 1'
#
loop_
_entity.id
_entity.type
_entity.pdbx_description
1 polymer ?
#
loop_
_entity_poly.entity_id
_entity_poly.type
_entity_poly.pdbx_seq_one_letter_code
_entity_poly.pdbx_strand_id
1 'polypeptide(L)' 'MDKDYIKDCLKDAGCSNEEIEQCLCDKHKIHTLRARQLELVHKEQDRLACIDTLCHEMKKEKNNGNHKG' A
#
# COMPACT_ATOMS: atom_id res chain seq x y z
N MET A 1 -13.36 -22.17 -9.04
CA MET A 1 -12.96 -20.78 -9.29
C MET A 1 -12.28 -20.77 -10.65
N ASP A 2 -12.80 -19.99 -11.58
CA ASP A 2 -12.33 -19.93 -12.96
C ASP A 2 -10.90 -19.37 -13.04
N LYS A 3 -10.06 -19.94 -13.90
CA LYS A 3 -8.67 -19.46 -14.09
C LYS A 3 -8.65 -18.06 -14.68
N ASP A 4 -9.62 -17.74 -15.54
CA ASP A 4 -9.74 -16.43 -16.15
C ASP A 4 -10.14 -15.37 -15.11
N TYR A 5 -11.07 -15.72 -14.22
CA TYR A 5 -11.43 -14.85 -13.09
C TYR A 5 -10.22 -14.53 -12.19
N ILE A 6 -9.41 -15.53 -11.83
CA ILE A 6 -8.20 -15.31 -11.01
C ILE A 6 -7.20 -14.40 -11.74
N LYS A 7 -7.03 -14.60 -13.05
CA LYS A 7 -6.12 -13.81 -13.88
C LYS A 7 -6.55 -12.35 -13.96
N ASP A 8 -7.83 -12.10 -14.15
CA ASP A 8 -8.38 -10.75 -14.21
C ASP A 8 -8.26 -10.04 -12.85
N CYS A 9 -8.59 -10.71 -11.75
CA CYS A 9 -8.38 -10.15 -10.41
C CYS A 9 -6.92 -9.78 -10.12
N LEU A 10 -5.96 -10.61 -10.53
CA LEU A 10 -4.54 -10.33 -10.31
C LEU A 10 -4.03 -9.21 -11.21
N LYS A 11 -4.53 -9.08 -12.44
CA LYS A 11 -4.24 -7.93 -13.31
C LYS A 11 -4.78 -6.63 -12.72
N ASP A 12 -6.01 -6.63 -12.25
CA ASP A 12 -6.63 -5.45 -11.63
C ASP A 12 -5.90 -5.03 -10.35
N ALA A 13 -5.32 -6.00 -9.63
CA ALA A 13 -4.44 -5.76 -8.48
C ALA A 13 -3.03 -5.26 -8.87
N GLY A 14 -2.73 -5.12 -10.18
CA GLY A 14 -1.44 -4.65 -10.67
C GLY A 14 -0.32 -5.69 -10.64
N CYS A 15 -0.64 -6.98 -10.52
CA CYS A 15 0.38 -8.04 -10.59
C CYS A 15 0.98 -8.14 -12.00
N SER A 16 2.27 -8.42 -12.05
CA SER A 16 2.96 -8.73 -13.31
C SER A 16 2.47 -10.05 -13.91
N ASN A 17 2.66 -10.23 -15.23
CA ASN A 17 2.32 -11.49 -15.90
C ASN A 17 3.05 -12.70 -15.28
N GLU A 18 4.27 -12.50 -14.80
CA GLU A 18 5.06 -13.55 -14.15
C GLU A 18 4.47 -13.96 -12.80
N GLU A 19 4.04 -12.99 -11.97
CA GLU A 19 3.34 -13.27 -10.70
C GLU A 19 2.00 -13.97 -10.92
N ILE A 20 1.28 -13.58 -11.97
CA ILE A 20 0.02 -14.19 -12.39
C ILE A 20 0.24 -15.66 -12.78
N GLU A 21 1.20 -15.95 -13.66
CA GLU A 21 1.52 -17.32 -14.07
C GLU A 21 1.93 -18.18 -12.88
N GLN A 22 2.75 -17.63 -11.99
CA GLN A 22 3.15 -18.32 -10.77
C GLN A 22 1.96 -18.64 -9.86
N CYS A 23 0.98 -17.75 -9.71
CA CYS A 23 -0.24 -18.01 -8.93
C CYS A 23 -1.19 -19.00 -9.59
N LEU A 24 -1.26 -19.01 -10.92
CA LEU A 24 -2.07 -19.97 -11.67
C LEU A 24 -1.47 -21.39 -11.59
N CYS A 25 -0.15 -21.50 -11.48
CA CYS A 25 0.57 -22.76 -11.28
C CYS A 25 0.53 -23.26 -9.82
N ASP A 26 0.64 -22.36 -8.84
CA ASP A 26 0.61 -22.67 -7.41
C ASP A 26 -0.28 -21.69 -6.65
N LYS A 27 -1.46 -22.16 -6.25
CA LYS A 27 -2.43 -21.35 -5.51
C LYS A 27 -1.94 -20.93 -4.14
N HIS A 28 -0.95 -21.60 -3.54
CA HIS A 28 -0.39 -21.18 -2.25
C HIS A 28 0.38 -19.85 -2.36
N LYS A 29 0.88 -19.51 -3.56
CA LYS A 29 1.58 -18.24 -3.81
C LYS A 29 0.68 -17.00 -3.67
N ILE A 30 -0.65 -17.15 -3.78
CA ILE A 30 -1.56 -16.01 -3.61
C ILE A 30 -1.50 -15.45 -2.19
N HIS A 31 -1.31 -16.30 -1.18
CA HIS A 31 -1.16 -15.87 0.21
C HIS A 31 0.15 -15.13 0.42
N THR A 32 1.23 -15.59 -0.23
CA THR A 32 2.54 -14.93 -0.19
C THR A 32 2.50 -13.56 -0.88
N LEU A 33 1.89 -13.44 -2.06
CA LEU A 33 1.70 -12.16 -2.74
C LEU A 33 0.85 -11.21 -1.89
N ARG A 34 -0.24 -11.70 -1.30
CA ARG A 34 -1.08 -10.91 -0.40
C ARG A 34 -0.28 -10.38 0.80
N ALA A 35 0.53 -11.23 1.44
CA ALA A 35 1.34 -10.82 2.58
C ALA A 35 2.35 -9.74 2.20
N ARG A 36 3.05 -9.92 1.07
CA ARG A 36 4.00 -8.93 0.53
C ARG A 36 3.32 -7.59 0.25
N GLN A 37 2.15 -7.60 -0.38
CA GLN A 37 1.45 -6.35 -0.68
C GLN A 37 0.92 -5.65 0.56
N LEU A 38 0.46 -6.41 1.55
CA LEU A 38 0.06 -5.84 2.82
C LEU A 38 1.23 -5.13 3.52
N GLU A 39 2.43 -5.71 3.47
CA GLU A 39 3.65 -5.09 4.01
C GLU A 39 3.99 -3.77 3.28
N LEU A 40 3.84 -3.73 1.95
CA LEU A 40 4.07 -2.52 1.16
C LEU A 40 3.05 -1.42 1.51
N VAL A 41 1.78 -1.79 1.66
CA VAL A 41 0.73 -0.85 2.10
C VAL A 41 1.02 -0.29 3.49
N HIS A 42 1.40 -1.14 4.45
CA HIS A 42 1.74 -0.67 5.80
C HIS A 42 2.92 0.30 5.78
N LYS A 43 3.98 0.03 5.00
CA LYS A 43 5.12 0.95 4.87
C LYS A 43 4.72 2.31 4.30
N GLU A 44 3.84 2.32 3.30
CA GLU A 44 3.35 3.58 2.74
C GLU A 44 2.43 4.33 3.72
N GLN A 45 1.62 3.61 4.49
CA GLN A 45 0.81 4.19 5.57
C GLN A 45 1.68 4.83 6.66
N ASP A 46 2.74 4.15 7.10
CA ASP A 46 3.69 4.69 8.09
C ASP A 46 4.36 5.96 7.57
N ARG A 47 4.73 5.97 6.28
CA ARG A 47 5.30 7.13 5.61
C ARG A 47 4.32 8.30 5.57
N LEU A 48 3.06 8.06 5.18
CA LEU A 48 2.02 9.09 5.15
C LEU A 48 1.73 9.64 6.55
N ALA A 49 1.67 8.79 7.56
CA ALA A 49 1.48 9.22 8.95
C ALA A 49 2.61 10.13 9.45
N CYS A 50 3.85 9.87 9.04
CA CYS A 50 4.98 10.75 9.32
C CYS A 50 4.81 12.13 8.66
N ILE A 51 4.40 12.17 7.40
CA ILE A 51 4.14 13.42 6.66
C ILE A 51 3.00 14.21 7.31
N ASP A 52 1.92 13.55 7.70
CA ASP A 52 0.79 14.16 8.39
C ASP A 52 1.20 14.77 9.74
N THR A 53 2.07 14.07 10.48
CA THR A 53 2.63 14.56 11.73
C THR A 53 3.42 15.85 11.51
N LEU A 54 4.34 15.87 10.54
CA LEU A 54 5.11 17.06 10.18
C LEU A 54 4.20 18.23 9.76
N CYS A 55 3.19 17.95 8.93
CA CYS A 55 2.21 18.96 8.52
C CYS A 55 1.45 19.56 9.71
N HIS A 56 1.14 18.74 10.72
CA HIS A 56 0.46 19.19 11.93
C HIS A 56 1.38 20.06 12.81
N GLU A 57 2.65 19.67 12.97
CA GLU A 57 3.66 20.44 13.71
C GLU A 57 3.90 21.82 13.07
N MET A 58 4.09 21.87 11.74
CA MET A 58 4.25 23.13 11.02
C MET A 58 3.02 24.05 11.17
N LYS A 59 1.81 23.50 11.22
CA LYS A 59 0.58 24.29 11.48
C LYS A 59 0.56 24.86 12.90
N LYS A 60 1.02 24.10 13.90
CA LYS A 60 1.12 24.57 15.31
C LYS A 60 2.11 25.73 15.43
N GLU A 61 3.27 25.63 14.81
CA GLU A 61 4.26 26.73 14.80
C GLU A 61 3.70 28.00 14.19
N LYS A 62 2.95 27.89 13.08
CA LYS A 62 2.31 29.04 12.43
C LYS A 62 1.28 29.73 13.33
N ASN A 63 0.54 28.95 14.12
CA ASN A 63 -0.45 29.49 15.07
C ASN A 63 0.20 30.10 16.32
N ASN A 64 1.31 29.52 16.80
CA ASN A 64 2.04 30.02 17.97
C ASN A 64 2.97 31.20 17.67
N GLY A 65 3.43 31.34 16.42
CA GLY A 65 4.21 32.50 15.95
C GLY A 65 3.41 33.81 15.90
N ASN A 66 2.07 33.74 15.90
CA ASN A 66 1.18 34.91 15.92
C ASN A 66 0.82 35.41 17.34
N HIS A 67 1.37 34.84 18.41
CA HIS A 67 1.09 35.22 19.81
C HIS A 67 2.27 35.88 20.54
N LYS A 68 3.19 36.50 19.79
CA LYS A 68 4.18 37.44 20.33
C LYS A 68 4.22 38.71 19.47
N GLY A 69 3.19 39.52 19.60
CA GLY A 69 3.12 40.92 19.15
C GLY A 69 2.51 41.74 20.27
#